data_AF-A0A5B0KF45-F1
#
_entry.id   AF-A0A5B0KF45-F1
#
_cell.length_a   1.000
_cell.length_b   1.000
_cell.length_c   1.000
_cell.angle_alpha   90.00
_cell.angle_beta   90.00
_cell.angle_gamma   90.00
#
_symmetry.space_group_name_H-M   'P 1'
#
loop_
_entity.id
_entity.type
_entity.pdbx_description
1 polymer ?
#
loop_
_entity_poly.entity_id
_entity_poly.type
_entity_poly.pdbx_seq_one_letter_code
_entity_poly.pdbx_strand_id
1 'polypeptide(L)'
;MKNYLSNLASMLQGIAGVISDGERVQKECPAHLKSALLEASHALDGQSVRVNYPPNGKPEIVNARGHHRPLTFRERVAIRLLGGRTEIRP
;
A
#
# COMPACT_ATOMS: atom_id res chain seq x y z
N MET A 1 10.41 -6.00 12.28
CA MET A 1 9.81 -5.06 11.31
C MET A 1 9.03 -5.68 10.15
N LYS A 2 9.22 -6.98 9.80
CA LYS A 2 8.61 -7.61 8.60
C LYS A 2 7.08 -7.42 8.43
N ASN A 3 6.34 -7.15 9.51
CA ASN A 3 4.88 -6.97 9.46
C ASN A 3 4.39 -5.64 10.09
N TYR A 4 5.29 -4.69 10.41
CA TYR A 4 4.84 -3.46 11.10
C TYR A 4 3.96 -2.60 10.17
N LEU A 5 4.46 -2.31 8.96
CA LEU A 5 3.73 -1.50 7.98
C LEU A 5 2.42 -2.15 7.55
N SER A 6 2.42 -3.47 7.38
CA SER A 6 1.21 -4.22 7.01
C SER A 6 0.16 -4.21 8.13
N ASN A 7 0.58 -4.43 9.39
CA ASN A 7 -0.31 -4.36 10.54
C ASN A 7 -0.86 -2.95 10.74
N LEU A 8 -0.02 -1.92 10.59
CA LEU A 8 -0.44 -0.53 10.71
C LEU A 8 -1.43 -0.14 9.61
N ALA A 9 -1.14 -0.48 8.34
CA ALA A 9 -2.06 -0.23 7.23
C ALA A 9 -3.41 -0.93 7.42
N SER A 10 -3.41 -2.19 7.87
CA SER A 10 -4.64 -2.93 8.19
C SER A 10 -5.41 -2.32 9.34
N MET A 11 -4.73 -1.88 10.40
CA MET A 11 -5.36 -1.20 11.53
C MET A 11 -6.04 0.11 11.09
N LEU A 12 -5.36 0.94 10.31
CA LEU A 12 -5.92 2.21 9.81
C LEU A 12 -7.15 1.98 8.91
N GLN A 13 -7.10 0.98 8.02
CA GLN A 13 -8.25 0.63 7.20
C GLN A 13 -9.41 0.10 8.05
N GLY A 14 -9.13 -0.73 9.06
CA GLY A 14 -10.15 -1.26 9.98
C GLY A 14 -10.84 -0.14 10.75
N ILE A 15 -10.07 0.83 11.27
CA ILE A 15 -10.62 2.02 11.95
C ILE A 15 -11.47 2.85 10.97
N ALA A 16 -11.00 3.07 9.75
CA ALA A 16 -11.79 3.79 8.75
C ALA A 16 -13.09 3.05 8.37
N GLY A 17 -13.09 1.71 8.38
CA GLY A 17 -14.25 0.88 8.04
C GLY A 17 -15.41 1.00 9.05
N VAL A 18 -15.13 1.42 10.28
CA VAL A 18 -16.15 1.62 11.33
C VAL A 18 -16.59 3.09 11.47
N ILE A 19 -16.09 3.98 10.62
CA ILE A 19 -16.39 5.42 10.64
C ILE A 19 -17.17 5.80 9.37
N SER A 20 -18.27 6.51 9.53
CA SER A 20 -19.01 7.11 8.41
C SER A 20 -18.36 8.42 7.96
N ASP A 21 -18.53 8.77 6.68
CA ASP A 21 -17.98 10.03 6.15
C ASP A 21 -18.63 11.24 6.85
N GLY A 22 -17.79 12.13 7.39
CA GLY A 22 -18.24 13.29 8.17
C GLY A 22 -18.72 12.97 9.59
N GLU A 23 -18.58 11.72 10.06
CA GLU A 23 -18.97 11.34 11.42
C GLU A 23 -18.11 12.03 12.49
N ARG A 24 -18.79 12.69 13.42
CA ARG A 24 -18.16 13.32 14.59
C ARG A 24 -18.03 12.31 15.73
N VAL A 25 -17.05 11.42 15.60
CA VAL A 25 -16.73 10.41 16.63
C VAL A 25 -16.26 11.05 17.94
N GLN A 26 -15.67 12.26 17.88
CA GLN A 26 -15.28 13.09 19.02
C GLN A 26 -15.47 14.58 18.71
N LYS A 27 -15.42 15.43 19.75
CA LYS A 27 -15.62 16.89 19.66
C LYS A 27 -14.70 17.57 18.64
N GLU A 28 -13.48 17.06 18.47
CA GLU A 28 -12.46 17.58 17.55
C GLU A 28 -12.18 16.64 16.37
N CYS A 29 -13.17 15.83 15.98
CA CYS A 29 -13.01 14.91 14.85
C CYS A 29 -12.91 15.69 13.53
N PRO A 30 -11.82 15.51 12.75
CA PRO A 30 -11.70 16.11 11.43
C PRO A 30 -12.82 15.62 10.51
N ALA A 31 -13.39 16.52 9.69
CA ALA A 31 -14.45 16.17 8.74
C ALA A 31 -14.04 15.07 7.73
N HIS A 32 -12.73 14.94 7.50
CA HIS A 32 -12.12 14.01 6.56
C HIS A 32 -11.33 12.89 7.27
N LEU A 33 -11.67 12.55 8.52
CA LEU A 33 -10.94 11.52 9.27
C LEU A 33 -10.91 10.18 8.54
N LYS A 34 -12.07 9.70 8.07
CA LYS A 34 -12.17 8.43 7.35
C LYS A 34 -11.28 8.41 6.11
N SER A 35 -11.37 9.43 5.26
CA SER A 35 -10.58 9.52 4.03
C SER A 35 -9.09 9.63 4.34
N ALA A 36 -8.69 10.41 5.35
CA ALA A 36 -7.30 10.53 5.76
C ALA A 36 -6.72 9.19 6.26
N LEU A 37 -7.48 8.42 7.03
CA LEU A 37 -7.07 7.09 7.49
C LEU A 37 -6.90 6.10 6.34
N LEU A 38 -7.80 6.13 5.35
CA LEU A 38 -7.70 5.31 4.15
C LEU A 38 -6.48 5.70 3.31
N GLU A 39 -6.27 7.00 3.09
CA GLU A 39 -5.12 7.50 2.33
C GLU A 39 -3.80 7.11 3.01
N ALA A 40 -3.71 7.25 4.33
CA ALA A 40 -2.56 6.80 5.10
C ALA A 40 -2.33 5.28 4.98
N SER A 41 -3.40 4.47 5.07
CA SER A 41 -3.33 3.02 4.86
C SER A 41 -2.76 2.67 3.48
N HIS A 42 -3.23 3.34 2.42
CA HIS A 42 -2.76 3.15 1.05
C HIS A 42 -1.32 3.64 0.83
N ALA A 43 -0.92 4.74 1.47
CA ALA A 43 0.45 5.22 1.42
C ALA A 43 1.42 4.21 2.04
N LEU A 44 1.06 3.61 3.18
CA LEU A 44 1.86 2.59 3.84
C LEU A 44 2.00 1.31 3.00
N ASP A 45 0.98 0.93 2.24
CA ASP A 45 1.07 -0.18 1.29
C ASP A 45 2.15 0.06 0.22
N GLY A 46 2.31 1.31 -0.22
CA GLY A 46 3.31 1.71 -1.22
C GLY A 46 4.75 1.76 -0.68
N GLN A 47 4.93 1.93 0.63
CA GLN A 47 6.25 2.02 1.28
C GLN A 47 6.96 0.68 1.45
N SER A 48 6.22 -0.43 1.35
CA SER A 48 6.79 -1.78 1.43
C SER A 48 6.28 -2.62 0.26
N VAL A 49 6.92 -2.42 -0.89
CA VAL A 49 6.66 -3.17 -2.11
C VAL A 49 7.79 -4.15 -2.38
N ARG A 50 7.43 -5.37 -2.83
CA ARG A 50 8.38 -6.35 -3.36
C ARG A 50 7.95 -6.78 -4.76
N VAL A 51 8.91 -7.05 -5.63
CA VAL A 51 8.63 -7.62 -6.96
C VAL A 51 8.63 -9.13 -6.85
N ASN A 52 7.55 -9.78 -7.28
CA ASN A 52 7.42 -11.22 -7.41
C ASN A 52 7.55 -11.64 -8.89
N TYR A 53 8.31 -12.71 -9.14
CA TYR A 53 8.52 -13.30 -10.46
C TYR A 53 7.97 -14.73 -10.49
N PRO A 54 6.65 -14.91 -10.69
CA PRO A 54 6.06 -16.23 -10.75
C PRO A 54 6.60 -17.04 -11.94
N PRO A 55 6.84 -18.36 -11.81
CA PRO A 55 7.50 -19.19 -12.82
C PRO A 55 6.85 -19.16 -14.21
N ASN A 56 5.51 -19.09 -14.25
CA ASN A 56 4.71 -19.09 -15.47
C ASN A 56 3.83 -17.82 -15.60
N GLY A 57 4.22 -16.73 -14.96
CA GLY A 57 3.39 -15.52 -14.87
C GLY A 57 4.11 -14.24 -15.24
N LYS A 58 3.35 -13.15 -15.34
CA LYS A 58 3.91 -11.81 -15.52
C LYS A 58 4.46 -11.33 -14.17
N PRO A 59 5.59 -10.60 -14.13
CA PRO A 59 6.07 -10.08 -12.87
C PRO A 59 5.12 -9.04 -12.29
N GLU A 60 5.01 -9.07 -10.98
CA GLU A 60 3.99 -8.35 -10.22
C GLU A 60 4.60 -7.69 -8.99
N ILE A 61 4.00 -6.59 -8.56
CA ILE A 61 4.29 -5.95 -7.28
C ILE A 61 3.35 -6.53 -6.24
N VAL A 62 3.92 -6.93 -5.12
CA VAL A 62 3.20 -7.33 -3.91
C VAL A 62 3.41 -6.23 -2.88
N ASN A 63 2.33 -5.62 -2.43
CA ASN A 63 2.38 -4.56 -1.41
C ASN A 63 2.57 -5.14 0.01
N ALA A 64 2.60 -4.25 1.01
CA ALA A 64 2.79 -4.62 2.42
C ALA A 64 1.75 -5.65 2.91
N ARG A 65 0.51 -5.55 2.44
CA ARG A 65 -0.62 -6.41 2.84
C ARG A 65 -0.82 -7.63 1.92
N GLY A 66 0.11 -7.88 1.00
CA GLY A 66 0.03 -9.04 0.11
C GLY A 66 -0.89 -8.85 -1.09
N HIS A 67 -1.32 -7.64 -1.42
CA HIS A 67 -2.08 -7.38 -2.64
C HIS A 67 -1.14 -7.42 -3.85
N HIS A 68 -1.55 -8.16 -4.88
CA HIS A 68 -0.80 -8.38 -6.10
C HIS A 68 -1.30 -7.43 -7.19
N ARG A 69 -0.37 -6.75 -7.88
CA ARG A 69 -0.68 -6.04 -9.12
C ARG A 69 0.39 -6.27 -10.17
N PRO A 70 0.03 -6.37 -11.46
CA PRO A 70 1.02 -6.47 -12.53
C PRO A 70 1.88 -5.20 -12.59
N LEU A 71 3.14 -5.34 -12.99
CA LEU A 71 3.99 -4.19 -13.28
C LEU A 71 3.41 -3.37 -14.44
N THR A 72 3.41 -2.06 -14.30
CA THR A 72 3.17 -1.13 -15.42
C THR A 72 4.30 -1.22 -16.45
N PHE A 73 4.09 -0.62 -17.63
CA PHE A 73 5.14 -0.54 -18.64
C PHE A 73 6.36 0.25 -18.13
N ARG A 74 6.13 1.38 -17.45
CA ARG A 74 7.20 2.22 -16.88
C ARG A 74 8.04 1.48 -15.85
N GLU A 75 7.41 0.73 -14.95
CA GLU A 75 8.13 -0.05 -13.92
C GLU A 75 8.95 -1.18 -14.54
N ARG A 76 8.45 -1.84 -15.60
CA ARG A 76 9.21 -2.86 -16.35
C ARG A 76 10.46 -2.27 -16.99
N VAL A 77 10.34 -1.09 -17.58
CA VAL A 77 11.50 -0.37 -18.15
C VAL A 77 12.48 0.01 -17.04
N ALA A 78 12.00 0.56 -15.92
CA ALA A 78 12.85 0.94 -14.79
C ALA A 78 13.64 -0.24 -14.21
N ILE A 79 12.97 -1.38 -13.95
CA ILE A 79 13.63 -2.59 -13.43
C ILE A 79 14.72 -3.09 -14.40
N ARG A 80 14.45 -3.03 -15.72
CA ARG A 80 15.42 -3.40 -16.74
C ARG A 80 16.64 -2.47 -16.76
N LEU A 81 16.42 -1.16 -16.60
CA LEU A 81 17.50 -0.17 -16.53
C LEU A 81 18.33 -0.31 -15.24
N LEU A 82 17.69 -0.69 -14.13
CA LEU A 82 18.35 -0.88 -12.82
C LEU A 82 19.02 -2.26 -12.67
N GLY A 83 19.17 -3.03 -13.75
CA GLY A 83 19.86 -4.32 -13.74
C GLY A 83 19.15 -5.39 -12.89
N GLY A 84 17.82 -5.32 -12.78
CA GLY A 84 17.04 -6.29 -11.99
C GLY A 84 17.02 -6.03 -10.49
N ARG A 85 17.54 -4.89 -10.00
CA ARG A 85 17.35 -4.48 -8.60
C ARG A 85 15.87 -4.12 -8.37
N THR A 86 15.27 -4.75 -7.35
CA THR A 86 13.82 -4.74 -7.10
C THR A 86 13.40 -3.93 -5.87
N GLU A 87 14.35 -3.32 -5.15
CA GLU A 87 14.00 -2.32 -4.14
C GLU A 87 13.60 -1.03 -4.84
N ILE A 88 12.31 -0.86 -5.05
CA ILE A 88 11.69 0.42 -5.38
C ILE A 88 11.32 1.04 -4.03
N ARG A 89 12.24 1.83 -3.47
CA ARG A 89 11.89 2.78 -2.39
C ARG A 89 11.60 4.12 -3.06
N PRO A 90 10.45 4.78 -2.79
CA PRO A 90 10.24 6.15 -3.21
C PRO A 90 11.31 7.08 -2.64
#